data_AF-A0A7R9BSG5-F1
#
_entry.id   AF-A0A7R9BSG5-F1
#
_cell.length_a   1.000
_cell.length_b   1.000
_cell.length_c   1.000
_cell.angle_alpha   90.00
_cell.angle_beta   90.00
_cell.angle_gamma   90.00
#
_symmetry.space_group_name_H-M   'P 1'
#
loop_
_entity.id
_entity.type
_entity.pdbx_description
1 polymer ?
#
loop_
_entity_poly.entity_id
_entity_poly.type
_entity_poly.pdbx_seq_one_letter_code
_entity_poly.pdbx_strand_id
1 'polypeptide(L)'
;MLYNQIHNFRRFEGTVNFEEMKQMVDANKDGTVLLDVRSRDEFRDGHIPNSFNVPVDRFNDAFELPEDQFRQLYGFPKPKKNSKIVTSCLKGIRAANAAEILTRSGYTNVNIYKGSFDDWKNKGGDVVQ
;
A
#
# COMPACT_ATOMS: atom_id res chain seq x y z
N MET A 1 -26.28 27.61 -0.29
CA MET A 1 -24.80 27.53 -0.33
C MET A 1 -24.22 26.57 0.73
N LEU A 2 -24.82 25.41 1.01
CA LEU A 2 -24.21 24.42 1.94
C LEU A 2 -24.49 22.94 1.58
N TYR A 3 -25.04 22.63 0.40
CA TYR A 3 -25.44 21.25 0.05
C TYR A 3 -24.45 20.49 -0.86
N ASN A 4 -23.43 21.18 -1.43
CA ASN A 4 -22.48 20.58 -2.38
C ASN A 4 -21.10 20.25 -1.78
N GLN A 5 -20.94 20.28 -0.45
CA GLN A 5 -19.64 20.02 0.21
C GLN A 5 -19.47 18.60 0.76
N ILE A 6 -20.46 17.70 0.61
CA ILE A 6 -20.45 16.37 1.26
C ILE A 6 -20.09 15.20 0.31
N HIS A 7 -19.93 15.44 -1.01
CA HIS A 7 -19.75 14.35 -1.98
C HIS A 7 -18.40 14.28 -2.73
N ASN A 8 -17.35 14.94 -2.25
CA ASN A 8 -16.01 14.85 -2.86
C ASN A 8 -14.96 14.12 -1.99
N PHE A 9 -15.36 13.10 -1.22
CA PHE A 9 -14.40 12.06 -0.86
C PHE A 9 -14.22 11.19 -2.10
N ARG A 10 -13.17 11.47 -2.88
CA ARG A 10 -12.70 10.64 -3.99
C ARG A 10 -12.58 9.19 -3.47
N ARG A 11 -13.58 8.36 -3.76
CA ARG A 11 -13.57 6.92 -3.48
C ARG A 11 -12.41 6.33 -4.29
N PHE A 12 -11.45 5.70 -3.61
CA PHE A 12 -10.40 4.80 -4.12
C PHE A 12 -9.96 5.05 -5.57
N GLU A 13 -8.77 5.63 -5.78
CA GLU A 13 -8.25 5.96 -7.13
C GLU A 13 -7.95 4.73 -8.02
N GLY A 14 -8.08 3.50 -7.53
CA GLY A 14 -8.13 2.35 -8.42
C GLY A 14 -7.82 1.00 -7.80
N THR A 15 -8.13 -0.04 -8.57
CA THR A 15 -7.63 -1.40 -8.36
C THR A 15 -6.53 -1.66 -9.36
N VAL A 16 -5.40 -2.18 -8.87
CA VAL A 16 -4.29 -2.65 -9.70
C VAL A 16 -4.47 -4.15 -9.95
N ASN A 17 -4.28 -4.59 -11.20
CA ASN A 17 -4.27 -6.01 -11.57
C ASN A 17 -2.84 -6.58 -11.57
N PHE A 18 -2.70 -7.89 -11.82
CA PHE A 18 -1.39 -8.56 -11.80
C PHE A 18 -0.38 -7.94 -12.78
N GLU A 19 -0.77 -7.69 -14.03
CA GLU A 19 0.16 -7.17 -15.05
C GLU A 19 0.62 -5.76 -14.70
N GLU A 20 -0.29 -4.91 -14.23
CA GLU A 20 0.03 -3.57 -13.75
C GLU A 20 0.95 -3.62 -12.52
N MET A 21 0.68 -4.52 -11.57
CA MET A 21 1.53 -4.72 -10.40
C MET A 21 2.92 -5.17 -10.81
N LYS A 22 3.02 -6.13 -11.74
CA LYS A 22 4.28 -6.64 -12.26
C LYS A 22 5.09 -5.53 -12.94
N GLN A 23 4.46 -4.72 -13.78
CA GLN A 23 5.10 -3.55 -14.37
C GLN A 23 5.61 -2.56 -13.32
N MET A 24 4.88 -2.35 -12.21
CA MET A 24 5.33 -1.47 -11.14
C MET A 24 6.53 -2.05 -10.37
N VAL A 25 6.55 -3.37 -10.16
CA VAL A 25 7.69 -4.09 -9.56
C VAL A 25 8.93 -4.00 -10.48
N ASP A 26 8.77 -4.30 -11.77
CA ASP A 26 9.84 -4.37 -12.76
C ASP A 26 10.43 -3.00 -13.10
N ALA A 27 9.57 -1.98 -13.20
CA ALA A 27 9.99 -0.65 -13.61
C ALA A 27 10.95 -0.01 -12.59
N ASN A 28 10.91 -0.45 -11.32
CA ASN A 28 11.70 0.13 -10.22
C ASN A 28 11.72 1.67 -10.25
N LYS A 29 10.61 2.28 -10.69
CA LYS A 29 10.57 3.71 -11.00
C LYS A 29 10.24 4.51 -9.75
N ASP A 30 11.03 5.56 -9.58
CA ASP A 30 10.88 6.59 -8.57
C ASP A 30 9.43 7.10 -8.50
N GLY A 31 8.72 6.72 -7.44
CA GLY A 31 7.47 7.36 -7.05
C GLY A 31 6.29 6.44 -6.74
N THR A 32 6.36 5.15 -7.07
CA THR A 32 5.34 4.18 -6.61
C THR A 32 5.81 3.48 -5.35
N VAL A 33 5.02 3.57 -4.28
CA VAL A 33 5.27 2.87 -3.02
C VAL A 33 4.37 1.63 -2.97
N LEU A 34 4.98 0.45 -3.01
CA LEU A 34 4.29 -0.82 -2.84
C LEU A 34 4.26 -1.17 -1.35
N LEU A 35 3.08 -1.18 -0.72
CA LEU A 35 2.91 -1.44 0.70
C LEU A 35 2.25 -2.79 0.94
N ASP A 36 3.01 -3.73 1.50
CA ASP A 36 2.47 -4.98 2.02
C ASP A 36 2.03 -4.79 3.47
N VAL A 37 0.73 -4.99 3.72
CA VAL A 37 0.10 -4.75 5.02
C VAL A 37 -0.11 -6.01 5.87
N ARG A 38 0.53 -7.11 5.48
CA ARG A 38 0.59 -8.34 6.27
C ARG A 38 1.45 -8.16 7.53
N SER A 39 1.43 -9.15 8.41
CA SER A 39 2.33 -9.17 9.57
C SER A 39 3.79 -9.19 9.14
N ARG A 40 4.69 -8.80 10.05
CA ARG A 40 6.14 -8.86 9.79
C ARG A 40 6.63 -10.28 9.51
N ASP A 41 6.04 -11.28 10.17
CA ASP A 41 6.37 -12.68 9.94
C ASP A 41 5.92 -13.15 8.55
N GLU A 42 4.67 -12.85 8.15
CA GLU A 42 4.16 -13.18 6.82
C GLU A 42 5.03 -12.55 5.71
N PHE A 43 5.52 -11.33 5.93
CA PHE A 43 6.37 -10.61 4.99
C PHE A 43 7.79 -11.21 4.90
N ARG A 44 8.39 -11.53 6.06
CA ARG A 44 9.70 -12.20 6.15
C ARG A 44 9.68 -13.57 5.48
N ASP A 45 8.59 -14.33 5.63
CA ASP A 45 8.47 -15.66 5.04
C ASP A 45 8.28 -15.61 3.51
N GLY A 46 8.07 -14.42 2.94
CA GLY A 46 8.04 -14.18 1.50
C GLY A 46 7.20 -12.96 1.15
N HIS A 47 7.69 -12.09 0.27
CA HIS A 47 7.00 -10.88 -0.16
C HIS A 47 7.26 -10.52 -1.63
N ILE A 48 6.43 -9.60 -2.14
CA ILE A 48 6.57 -9.06 -3.50
C ILE A 48 7.84 -8.20 -3.55
N PRO A 49 8.72 -8.36 -4.56
CA PRO A 49 9.93 -7.55 -4.68
C PRO A 49 9.63 -6.05 -4.65
N ASN A 50 10.57 -5.28 -4.09
CA ASN A 50 10.48 -3.81 -3.96
C ASN A 50 9.30 -3.29 -3.12
N SER A 51 8.59 -4.16 -2.40
CA SER A 51 7.56 -3.75 -1.45
C SER A 51 8.12 -3.46 -0.06
N PHE A 52 7.44 -2.58 0.67
CA PHE A 52 7.74 -2.26 2.06
C PHE A 52 6.64 -2.79 2.96
N ASN A 53 7.01 -3.25 4.16
CA ASN A 53 6.06 -3.73 5.14
C ASN A 53 5.66 -2.67 6.16
N VAL A 54 4.36 -2.44 6.27
CA VAL A 54 3.74 -1.76 7.41
C VAL A 54 2.56 -2.63 7.81
N PRO A 55 2.55 -3.31 8.97
CA PRO A 55 1.39 -4.12 9.36
C PRO A 55 0.12 -3.28 9.54
N VAL A 56 -1.03 -3.76 9.05
CA VAL A 56 -2.30 -2.99 9.03
C VAL A 56 -2.75 -2.54 10.43
N ASP A 57 -2.46 -3.31 11.46
CA ASP A 57 -2.75 -2.99 12.87
C ASP A 57 -1.94 -1.81 13.40
N ARG A 58 -0.88 -1.40 12.68
CA ARG A 58 -0.06 -0.23 13.00
C ARG A 58 -0.40 1.01 12.17
N PHE A 59 -1.31 0.93 11.19
CA PHE A 59 -1.52 2.00 10.21
C PHE A 59 -1.95 3.34 10.81
N ASN A 60 -2.86 3.31 11.80
CA ASN A 60 -3.34 4.54 12.45
C ASN A 60 -2.17 5.32 13.05
N ASP A 61 -1.31 4.64 13.83
CA ASP A 61 -0.17 5.27 14.47
C ASP A 61 0.94 5.60 13.47
N ALA A 62 1.27 4.65 12.58
CA ALA A 62 2.40 4.75 11.66
C ALA A 62 2.35 6.01 10.81
N PHE A 63 1.19 6.30 10.21
CA PHE A 63 1.05 7.42 9.29
C PHE A 63 0.79 8.76 9.97
N GLU A 64 0.72 8.79 11.30
CA GLU A 64 0.76 9.99 12.13
C GLU A 64 2.18 10.35 12.61
N LEU A 65 3.11 9.38 12.63
CA LEU A 65 4.49 9.60 13.07
C LEU A 65 5.23 10.69 12.27
N PRO A 66 6.14 11.44 12.90
CA PRO A 66 7.15 12.22 12.21
C PRO A 66 7.96 11.39 11.19
N GLU A 67 8.46 12.02 10.12
CA GLU A 67 9.12 11.32 9.01
C GLU A 67 10.36 10.53 9.44
N ASP A 68 11.15 11.08 10.36
CA ASP A 68 12.34 10.46 10.93
C ASP A 68 12.01 9.21 11.75
N GLN A 69 10.97 9.29 12.60
CA GLN A 69 10.51 8.15 13.41
C GLN A 69 9.90 7.05 12.54
N PHE A 70 9.12 7.41 11.52
CA PHE A 70 8.60 6.47 10.55
C PHE A 70 9.74 5.71 9.87
N ARG A 71 10.76 6.44 9.39
CA ARG A 71 11.90 5.85 8.71
C ARG A 71 12.69 4.92 9.64
N GLN A 72 12.85 5.28 10.91
CA GLN A 72 13.53 4.44 11.90
C GLN A 72 12.79 3.12 12.15
N LEU A 73 11.45 3.13 12.22
CA LEU A 73 10.65 1.96 12.56
C LEU A 73 10.36 1.02 11.38
N TYR A 74 10.27 1.57 10.17
CA TYR A 74 9.87 0.83 8.98
C TYR A 74 10.99 0.68 7.93
N GLY A 75 12.08 1.41 8.06
CA GLY A 75 13.27 1.24 7.21
C GLY A 75 13.18 1.93 5.84
N PHE A 76 12.14 2.73 5.57
CA PHE A 76 11.98 3.47 4.31
C PHE A 76 11.39 4.87 4.54
N PRO A 77 11.56 5.82 3.60
CA PRO A 77 11.00 7.16 3.73
C PRO A 77 9.47 7.14 3.83
N LYS A 78 8.91 7.93 4.74
CA LYS A 78 7.46 8.10 4.84
C LYS A 78 6.89 8.59 3.50
N PRO A 79 5.88 7.90 2.92
CA PRO A 79 5.27 8.36 1.68
C PRO A 79 4.66 9.75 1.85
N LYS A 80 4.82 10.62 0.84
CA LYS A 80 4.17 11.93 0.78
C LYS A 80 2.68 11.75 0.50
N LYS A 81 1.86 12.74 0.87
CA LYS A 81 0.40 12.68 0.68
C LYS A 81 -0.04 12.47 -0.77
N ASN A 82 0.77 12.89 -1.74
CA ASN A 82 0.52 12.73 -3.18
C ASN A 82 1.31 11.56 -3.82
N SER A 83 2.11 10.80 -3.05
CA SER A 83 2.81 9.62 -3.55
C SER A 83 1.80 8.61 -4.10
N LYS A 84 2.15 7.93 -5.19
CA LYS A 84 1.35 6.79 -5.67
C LYS A 84 1.60 5.61 -4.74
N ILE A 85 0.57 5.16 -4.04
CA ILE A 85 0.65 4.04 -3.10
C ILE A 85 -0.19 2.89 -3.65
N VAL A 86 0.37 1.67 -3.64
CA VAL A 86 -0.37 0.44 -3.94
C VAL A 86 -0.30 -0.45 -2.71
N THR A 87 -1.46 -0.72 -2.12
CA THR A 87 -1.58 -1.62 -0.96
C THR A 87 -1.81 -3.06 -1.41
N SER A 88 -1.16 -4.00 -0.73
CA SER A 88 -1.37 -5.44 -0.89
C SER A 88 -1.42 -6.11 0.49
N CYS A 89 -2.02 -7.29 0.58
CA CYS A 89 -1.93 -8.13 1.77
C CYS A 89 -1.84 -9.60 1.34
N LEU A 90 -2.57 -10.52 2.00
CA LEU A 90 -2.71 -11.90 1.52
C LEU A 90 -3.76 -12.02 0.40
N LYS A 91 -5.02 -11.61 0.65
CA LYS A 91 -6.18 -11.79 -0.25
C LYS A 91 -7.05 -10.52 -0.40
N GLY A 92 -6.44 -9.34 -0.32
CA GLY A 92 -7.10 -8.05 -0.57
C GLY A 92 -7.85 -7.39 0.60
N ILE A 93 -8.39 -8.13 1.58
CA ILE A 93 -9.24 -7.54 2.64
C ILE A 93 -8.48 -6.50 3.48
N ARG A 94 -7.30 -6.86 4.01
CA ARG A 94 -6.48 -5.94 4.82
C ARG A 94 -5.95 -4.77 3.99
N ALA A 95 -5.66 -5.01 2.72
CA ALA A 95 -5.22 -3.97 1.78
C ALA A 95 -6.30 -2.91 1.57
N ALA A 96 -7.57 -3.32 1.43
CA ALA A 96 -8.68 -2.38 1.32
C ALA A 96 -8.84 -1.50 2.58
N ASN A 97 -8.71 -2.09 3.77
CA ASN A 97 -8.73 -1.35 5.04
C ASN A 97 -7.57 -0.35 5.12
N ALA A 98 -6.35 -0.80 4.84
CA ALA A 98 -5.18 0.07 4.78
C ALA A 98 -5.36 1.26 3.81
N ALA A 99 -5.92 1.00 2.62
CA ALA A 99 -6.19 2.05 1.65
C ALA A 99 -7.24 3.07 2.15
N GLU A 100 -8.27 2.62 2.87
CA GLU A 100 -9.25 3.50 3.51
C GLU A 100 -8.61 4.38 4.59
N ILE A 101 -7.78 3.79 5.47
CA ILE A 101 -7.07 4.54 6.51
C ILE A 101 -6.15 5.61 5.90
N LEU A 102 -5.38 5.26 4.87
CA LEU A 102 -4.51 6.21 4.15
C LEU A 102 -5.33 7.34 3.53
N THR A 103 -6.44 7.02 2.87
CA THR A 103 -7.32 8.01 2.25
C THR A 103 -7.87 8.98 3.28
N ARG A 104 -8.36 8.47 4.42
CA ARG A 104 -8.83 9.29 5.56
C ARG A 104 -7.72 10.14 6.17
N SER A 105 -6.48 9.65 6.11
CA SER A 105 -5.28 10.37 6.54
C SER A 105 -4.77 11.39 5.50
N GLY A 106 -5.52 11.65 4.42
CA GLY A 106 -5.19 12.67 3.42
C GLY A 106 -4.26 12.21 2.30
N TYR A 107 -4.00 10.90 2.15
CA TYR A 107 -3.30 10.38 0.99
C TYR A 107 -4.23 10.35 -0.23
N THR A 108 -3.81 10.95 -1.34
CA THR A 108 -4.69 11.25 -2.47
C THR A 108 -4.56 10.32 -3.66
N ASN A 109 -3.54 9.46 -3.70
CA ASN A 109 -3.27 8.52 -4.79
C ASN A 109 -3.02 7.11 -4.24
N VAL A 110 -4.09 6.50 -3.72
CA VAL A 110 -4.05 5.19 -3.08
C VAL A 110 -4.82 4.18 -3.91
N ASN A 111 -4.12 3.10 -4.28
CA ASN A 111 -4.64 2.00 -5.08
C ASN A 111 -4.53 0.67 -4.32
N ILE A 112 -5.32 -0.32 -4.72
CA ILE A 112 -5.34 -1.64 -4.09
C ILE A 112 -4.99 -2.70 -5.12
N TYR A 113 -3.95 -3.50 -4.87
CA TYR A 113 -3.77 -4.77 -5.57
C TYR A 113 -4.67 -5.83 -4.92
N LYS A 114 -5.91 -5.96 -5.44
CA LYS A 114 -6.96 -6.81 -4.84
C LYS A 114 -6.57 -8.28 -4.76
N GLY A 115 -5.92 -8.80 -5.80
CA GLY A 115 -5.40 -10.16 -5.83
C GLY A 115 -4.33 -10.41 -4.76
N SER A 116 -3.57 -9.36 -4.42
CA SER A 116 -2.61 -9.36 -3.30
C SER A 116 -1.55 -10.48 -3.46
N PHE A 117 -0.86 -10.85 -2.38
CA PHE A 117 0.23 -11.80 -2.43
C PHE A 117 -0.18 -13.20 -2.92
N ASP A 118 -1.43 -13.63 -2.70
CA ASP A 118 -1.94 -14.90 -3.20
C ASP A 118 -2.02 -14.93 -4.74
N ASP A 119 -2.62 -13.90 -5.36
CA ASP A 119 -2.67 -13.76 -6.82
C ASP A 119 -1.27 -13.64 -7.43
N TRP A 120 -0.38 -12.88 -6.78
CA TRP A 120 1.01 -12.73 -7.21
C TRP A 120 1.73 -14.07 -7.34
N LYS A 121 1.68 -14.89 -6.27
CA LYS A 121 2.28 -16.22 -6.27
C LYS A 121 1.62 -17.16 -7.27
N ASN A 122 0.28 -17.18 -7.32
CA ASN A 122 -0.46 -18.07 -8.20
C ASN A 122 -0.23 -17.79 -9.70
N LYS A 123 0.20 -16.57 -10.04
CA LYS A 123 0.57 -16.17 -11.40
C LYS A 123 2.07 -16.20 -11.68
N GLY A 124 2.87 -16.77 -10.77
CA GLY A 124 4.30 -16.96 -10.95
C GLY A 124 5.12 -15.67 -10.85
N GLY A 125 4.66 -14.70 -10.07
CA GLY A 125 5.48 -13.54 -9.73
C GLY A 125 6.63 -13.91 -8.79
N ASP A 126 7.75 -13.18 -8.92
CA ASP A 126 8.96 -13.42 -8.11
C ASP A 126 8.72 -13.15 -6.63
N VAL A 127 9.35 -13.91 -5.73
CA VAL A 127 9.20 -13.74 -4.27
C VAL A 127 10.57 -13.51 -3.63
N VAL A 128 10.65 -12.50 -2.77
CA VAL A 128 11.83 -12.19 -1.95
C VAL A 128 11.61 -12.71 -0.53
N GLN A 129 12.69 -13.17 0.11
CA GLN A 129 12.74 -13.60 1.52
C GLN A 129 13.73 -12.72 2.29
#